data_AF-A0A2T6DBY4-F1
#
_entry.id   AF-A0A2T6DBY4-F1
#
_cell.length_a   1.000
_cell.length_b   1.000
_cell.length_c   1.000
_cell.angle_alpha   90.00
_cell.angle_beta   90.00
_cell.angle_gamma   90.00
#
_symmetry.space_group_name_H-M   'P 1'
#
loop_
_entity.id
_entity.type
_entity.pdbx_description
1 polymer ?
#
loop_
_entity_poly.entity_id
_entity_poly.type
_entity_poly.pdbx_seq_one_letter_code
_entity_poly.pdbx_strand_id
1 'polypeptide(L)'
;MAATFLTPIATPGALAPALCARARGAWMAARGLTVSYAALTLSLGFALAAAPATARAEQPAGAVEQRAMPDAGRVEPGLRAGTAAVTSPRQDGTVRVASLNTPGRQEIGEPTPALQPLPSSPRGYGRATLFSQRHESLPNGGQMYCGPAAAVNALGWLGQTAPLRNDTTWLAAMRELGACMNTDPVQGTTPAQLLDGLERYLREKFSPMARISYLGCREVPGRFSEGMRPQLWNMRSSGREAVMVNIGWYKRIEGTSIYQRVGGHWVSLKEATLTSEGDVLVVLHDPYPRNGGREHRTIVTPLADGTLTGGDVRGRCMARGFFKLDDRYPRITKADCGIIDGVVIMDIGTNPTNTAQGQGANRQASAR
;
A
#
# COMPACT_ATOMS: atom_id res chain seq x y z
N MET A 1 -6.91 -50.62 52.61
CA MET A 1 -5.88 -49.84 51.90
C MET A 1 -6.32 -49.67 50.46
N ALA A 2 -6.75 -48.47 50.07
CA ALA A 2 -6.81 -47.98 48.69
C ALA A 2 -7.13 -46.48 48.77
N ALA A 3 -6.14 -45.63 48.52
CA ALA A 3 -6.27 -44.17 48.55
C ALA A 3 -6.45 -43.67 47.12
N THR A 4 -7.57 -42.98 46.88
CA THR A 4 -7.91 -42.34 45.61
C THR A 4 -7.31 -40.93 45.61
N PHE A 5 -6.36 -40.66 44.72
CA PHE A 5 -5.85 -39.31 44.47
C PHE A 5 -6.70 -38.63 43.38
N LEU A 6 -7.33 -37.51 43.74
CA LEU A 6 -7.94 -36.56 42.80
C LEU A 6 -6.94 -35.41 42.59
N THR A 7 -6.48 -35.21 41.37
CA THR A 7 -5.76 -34.00 40.95
C THR A 7 -6.75 -32.94 40.45
N PRO A 8 -6.58 -31.65 40.80
CA PRO A 8 -7.43 -30.59 40.27
C PRO A 8 -7.01 -30.19 38.85
N ILE A 9 -8.01 -29.99 37.99
CA ILE A 9 -7.87 -29.39 36.66
C ILE A 9 -7.69 -27.88 36.85
N ALA A 10 -6.50 -27.37 36.51
CA ALA A 10 -6.24 -25.94 36.45
C ALA A 10 -6.88 -25.33 35.19
N THR A 11 -7.64 -24.27 35.38
CA THR A 11 -8.18 -23.39 34.34
C THR A 11 -7.06 -22.51 33.77
N PRO A 12 -6.87 -22.39 32.44
CA PRO A 12 -6.02 -21.36 31.88
C PRO A 12 -6.79 -20.03 31.81
N GLY A 13 -6.47 -19.16 32.77
CA GLY A 13 -6.82 -17.74 32.74
C GLY A 13 -6.00 -16.97 31.71
N ALA A 14 -6.62 -15.90 31.22
CA ALA A 14 -6.13 -14.88 30.31
C ALA A 14 -4.69 -14.39 30.58
N LEU A 15 -3.81 -14.48 29.58
CA LEU A 15 -2.61 -13.66 29.44
C LEU A 15 -2.21 -13.52 27.95
N ALA A 16 -2.59 -12.41 27.31
CA ALA A 16 -1.86 -11.81 26.19
C ALA A 16 -2.37 -10.36 26.02
N PRO A 17 -1.51 -9.35 26.25
CA PRO A 17 -0.65 -8.87 25.16
C PRO A 17 0.73 -8.39 25.66
N ALA A 18 1.81 -9.11 25.31
CA ALA A 18 3.18 -8.65 25.63
C ALA A 18 4.27 -9.05 24.60
N LEU A 19 3.90 -9.44 23.37
CA LEU A 19 4.88 -9.90 22.38
C LEU A 19 5.25 -8.87 21.29
N CYS A 20 4.52 -7.76 21.16
CA CYS A 20 4.90 -6.69 20.21
C CYS A 20 6.03 -5.76 20.69
N ALA A 21 6.36 -5.76 21.99
CA ALA A 21 7.39 -4.86 22.56
C ALA A 21 8.80 -5.46 22.62
N ARG A 22 8.96 -6.79 22.51
CA ARG A 22 10.26 -7.46 22.76
C ARG A 22 11.22 -7.51 21.57
N ALA A 23 10.80 -7.12 20.36
CA ALA A 23 11.69 -7.08 19.20
C ALA A 23 12.59 -5.83 19.10
N ARG A 24 12.41 -4.82 19.99
CA ARG A 24 13.28 -3.61 20.01
C ARG A 24 14.43 -3.68 21.03
N GLY A 25 14.44 -4.67 21.92
CA GLY A 25 15.45 -4.79 22.99
C GLY A 25 16.73 -5.52 22.60
N ALA A 26 16.73 -6.31 21.53
CA ALA A 26 17.86 -7.18 21.18
C ALA A 26 18.83 -6.59 20.13
N TRP A 27 18.58 -5.39 19.62
CA TRP A 27 19.41 -4.75 18.59
C TRP A 27 20.18 -3.49 19.05
N MET A 28 19.96 -3.03 20.29
CA MET A 28 20.64 -1.86 20.87
C MET A 28 21.78 -2.21 21.86
N ALA A 29 22.06 -3.50 22.10
CA ALA A 29 23.10 -3.93 23.05
C ALA A 29 24.53 -3.99 22.45
N ALA A 30 24.72 -3.65 21.16
CA ALA A 30 26.02 -3.78 20.48
C ALA A 30 26.85 -2.48 20.39
N ARG A 31 26.40 -1.37 20.97
CA ARG A 31 27.20 -0.13 21.07
C ARG A 31 26.99 0.50 22.43
N GLY A 32 27.93 0.27 23.34
CA GLY A 32 27.92 0.74 24.72
C GLY A 32 27.87 2.26 24.84
N LEU A 33 26.66 2.80 24.92
CA LEU A 33 26.39 4.18 25.30
C LEU A 33 25.25 4.17 26.33
N THR A 34 25.63 4.05 27.60
CA THR A 34 24.77 4.35 28.74
C THR A 34 24.71 5.88 28.90
N VAL A 35 23.56 6.47 28.58
CA VAL A 35 23.24 7.85 28.99
C VAL A 35 22.23 7.76 30.12
N SER A 36 22.67 8.06 31.34
CA SER A 36 21.79 8.25 32.51
C SER A 36 21.14 9.63 32.41
N TYR A 37 19.81 9.70 32.42
CA TYR A 37 19.09 10.93 32.72
C TYR A 37 18.55 10.86 34.15
N ALA A 38 19.25 11.56 35.04
CA ALA A 38 18.78 11.89 36.37
C ALA A 38 17.79 13.08 36.30
N ALA A 39 16.91 13.11 37.29
CA ALA A 39 15.80 14.01 37.48
C ALA A 39 16.14 15.50 37.39
N LEU A 40 15.19 16.30 36.87
CA LEU A 40 15.02 17.69 37.28
C LEU A 40 13.52 17.98 37.42
N THR A 41 13.04 17.94 38.66
CA THR A 41 11.80 18.60 39.08
C THR A 41 12.09 20.09 39.25
N LEU A 42 11.34 20.93 38.53
CA LEU A 42 11.28 22.35 38.85
C LEU A 42 9.83 22.83 38.73
N SER A 43 9.29 23.11 39.91
CA SER A 43 8.01 23.74 40.17
C SER A 43 8.08 25.22 39.79
N LEU A 44 7.09 25.70 39.04
CA LEU A 44 6.71 27.11 39.04
C LEU A 44 5.22 27.17 38.73
N GLY A 45 4.44 27.45 39.77
CA GLY A 45 3.05 27.86 39.63
C GLY A 45 2.98 29.34 39.26
N PHE A 46 1.95 29.73 38.52
CA PHE A 46 1.30 31.02 38.69
C PHE A 46 -0.14 30.96 38.18
N ALA A 47 -1.04 31.28 39.12
CA ALA A 47 -2.35 31.92 39.03
C ALA A 47 -3.32 31.60 37.87
N LEU A 48 -4.45 31.01 38.27
CA LEU A 48 -5.75 31.24 37.65
C LEU A 48 -6.16 32.72 37.74
N ALA A 49 -6.67 33.27 36.64
CA ALA A 49 -7.64 34.35 36.67
C ALA A 49 -8.75 34.03 35.67
N ALA A 50 -9.99 34.07 36.14
CA ALA A 50 -11.19 33.75 35.40
C ALA A 50 -11.96 35.02 34.99
N ALA A 51 -12.61 34.92 33.82
CA ALA A 51 -13.82 35.62 33.37
C ALA A 51 -13.70 37.10 32.89
N PRO A 52 -14.66 37.63 32.09
CA PRO A 52 -15.91 37.02 31.61
C PRO A 52 -16.15 37.12 30.08
N ALA A 53 -17.23 36.44 29.66
CA ALA A 53 -17.84 36.51 28.35
C ALA A 53 -18.51 37.87 28.08
N THR A 54 -18.35 38.38 26.85
CA THR A 54 -19.22 39.41 26.27
C THR A 54 -19.63 39.00 24.86
N ALA A 55 -20.92 39.17 24.59
CA ALA A 55 -21.60 38.81 23.36
C ALA A 55 -21.47 39.86 22.25
N ARG A 56 -21.65 39.37 21.00
CA ARG A 56 -22.17 40.02 19.78
C ARG A 56 -21.51 41.29 19.23
N ALA A 57 -21.03 41.18 17.98
CA ALA A 57 -21.44 42.07 16.89
C ALA A 57 -21.18 41.38 15.53
N GLU A 58 -22.15 41.50 14.62
CA GLU A 58 -22.11 41.05 13.23
C GLU A 58 -21.44 42.09 12.30
N GLN A 59 -20.89 41.57 11.18
CA GLN A 59 -20.64 42.20 9.86
C GLN A 59 -19.43 43.15 9.68
N PRO A 60 -18.93 43.37 8.43
CA PRO A 60 -19.15 42.66 7.15
C PRO A 60 -17.85 42.25 6.41
N ALA A 61 -18.04 41.66 5.22
CA ALA A 61 -17.04 41.27 4.23
C ALA A 61 -15.98 42.35 3.92
N GLY A 62 -14.72 41.93 3.88
CA GLY A 62 -13.58 42.75 3.45
C GLY A 62 -12.62 41.91 2.62
N ALA A 63 -12.22 42.47 1.48
CA ALA A 63 -11.41 41.88 0.42
C ALA A 63 -10.09 41.26 0.90
N VAL A 64 -9.77 40.06 0.40
CA VAL A 64 -8.42 39.50 0.50
C VAL A 64 -7.58 40.10 -0.61
N GLU A 65 -6.83 41.12 -0.23
CA GLU A 65 -5.74 41.73 -1.00
C GLU A 65 -4.62 40.68 -1.22
N GLN A 66 -4.34 40.37 -2.48
CA GLN A 66 -3.20 39.56 -2.88
C GLN A 66 -1.91 40.33 -2.58
N ARG A 67 -1.21 39.95 -1.51
CA ARG A 67 0.19 40.37 -1.31
C ARG A 67 1.10 39.63 -2.29
N ALA A 68 1.59 40.37 -3.27
CA ALA A 68 2.73 40.02 -4.09
C ALA A 68 3.95 39.73 -3.19
N MET A 69 4.62 38.60 -3.44
CA MET A 69 5.96 38.35 -2.91
C MET A 69 6.99 39.16 -3.72
N PRO A 70 8.01 39.72 -3.06
CA PRO A 70 9.02 40.50 -3.74
C PRO A 70 9.96 39.64 -4.59
N ASP A 71 10.21 40.20 -5.77
CA ASP A 71 11.16 39.87 -6.81
C ASP A 71 12.57 39.64 -6.25
N ALA A 72 13.09 38.42 -6.41
CA ALA A 72 14.44 38.07 -6.05
C ALA A 72 15.33 38.11 -7.30
N GLY A 73 15.99 39.25 -7.47
CA GLY A 73 17.45 39.28 -7.65
C GLY A 73 18.01 38.61 -8.91
N ARG A 74 17.99 39.38 -9.98
CA ARG A 74 18.94 39.38 -11.11
C ARG A 74 20.39 39.08 -10.68
N VAL A 75 20.99 38.03 -11.24
CA VAL A 75 22.45 37.85 -11.31
C VAL A 75 22.83 37.62 -12.76
N GLU A 76 23.55 38.60 -13.32
CA GLU A 76 24.15 38.60 -14.66
C GLU A 76 25.51 37.85 -14.67
N PRO A 77 26.06 37.52 -15.85
CA PRO A 77 26.84 36.30 -16.09
C PRO A 77 28.36 36.51 -15.99
N GLY A 78 29.04 35.50 -15.44
CA GLY A 78 30.51 35.40 -15.42
C GLY A 78 31.03 34.40 -16.44
N LEU A 79 31.44 34.91 -17.60
CA LEU A 79 32.29 34.25 -18.60
C LEU A 79 33.64 33.88 -17.97
N ARG A 80 34.09 32.61 -18.07
CA ARG A 80 35.51 32.27 -18.29
C ARG A 80 35.66 30.96 -19.06
N ALA A 81 36.17 31.10 -20.28
CA ALA A 81 36.74 30.02 -21.08
C ALA A 81 38.05 29.53 -20.43
N GLY A 82 38.22 28.22 -20.37
CA GLY A 82 39.45 27.55 -19.98
C GLY A 82 39.73 26.42 -20.96
N THR A 83 40.49 26.73 -21.99
CA THR A 83 41.12 25.78 -22.91
C THR A 83 42.22 25.01 -22.18
N ALA A 84 42.14 23.68 -22.18
CA ALA A 84 43.28 22.83 -21.91
C ALA A 84 43.22 21.63 -22.88
N ALA A 85 43.99 21.76 -23.96
CA ALA A 85 44.36 20.66 -24.82
C ALA A 85 45.37 19.78 -24.05
N VAL A 86 45.06 18.49 -23.93
CA VAL A 86 46.04 17.46 -23.60
C VAL A 86 46.03 16.45 -24.73
N THR A 87 47.07 16.54 -25.56
CA THR A 87 47.48 15.53 -26.53
C THR A 87 48.37 14.50 -25.83
N SER A 88 48.15 13.21 -26.10
CA SER A 88 49.15 12.11 -26.17
C SER A 88 48.43 10.74 -26.17
N PRO A 89 49.05 9.63 -26.59
CA PRO A 89 49.29 9.24 -27.96
C PRO A 89 48.50 7.97 -28.34
N ARG A 90 48.42 7.71 -29.65
CA ARG A 90 47.97 6.44 -30.25
C ARG A 90 48.70 5.25 -29.63
N GLN A 91 47.93 4.27 -29.14
CA GLN A 91 48.35 2.88 -29.09
C GLN A 91 47.35 2.05 -29.87
N ASP A 92 47.82 1.49 -30.98
CA ASP A 92 47.18 0.42 -31.71
C ASP A 92 47.12 -0.82 -30.83
N GLY A 93 45.91 -1.22 -30.47
CA GLY A 93 45.62 -2.45 -29.75
C GLY A 93 44.32 -3.01 -30.28
N THR A 94 44.41 -3.94 -31.22
CA THR A 94 43.31 -4.76 -31.72
C THR A 94 42.74 -5.60 -30.56
N VAL A 95 41.76 -5.06 -29.86
CA VAL A 95 40.94 -5.81 -28.92
C VAL A 95 39.94 -6.64 -29.73
N ARG A 96 40.16 -7.96 -29.76
CA ARG A 96 39.13 -8.92 -30.19
C ARG A 96 37.95 -8.81 -29.23
N VAL A 97 36.88 -8.16 -29.67
CA VAL A 97 35.58 -8.21 -28.99
C VAL A 97 35.06 -9.63 -29.14
N ALA A 98 35.10 -10.41 -28.06
CA ALA A 98 34.39 -11.66 -27.97
C ALA A 98 32.89 -11.37 -28.21
N SER A 99 32.34 -11.98 -29.25
CA SER A 99 30.92 -11.95 -29.56
C SER A 99 30.13 -12.47 -28.35
N LEU A 100 29.55 -11.56 -27.58
CA LEU A 100 28.59 -11.88 -26.55
C LEU A 100 27.34 -12.38 -27.27
N ASN A 101 27.11 -13.69 -27.22
CA ASN A 101 25.86 -14.33 -27.57
C ASN A 101 24.72 -13.56 -26.90
N THR A 102 23.97 -12.82 -27.71
CA THR A 102 22.72 -12.18 -27.30
C THR A 102 21.71 -13.30 -27.08
N PRO A 103 21.18 -13.51 -25.86
CA PRO A 103 20.11 -14.48 -25.66
C PRO A 103 18.92 -14.06 -26.53
N GLY A 104 18.36 -15.03 -27.25
CA GLY A 104 17.35 -14.83 -28.27
C GLY A 104 16.24 -13.88 -27.83
N ARG A 105 15.99 -12.90 -28.70
CA ARG A 105 14.82 -12.03 -28.69
C ARG A 105 13.59 -12.94 -28.81
N GLN A 106 12.95 -13.25 -27.69
CA GLN A 106 11.66 -13.95 -27.67
C GLN A 106 10.64 -13.00 -28.32
N GLU A 107 10.27 -13.29 -29.57
CA GLU A 107 9.17 -12.60 -30.24
C GLU A 107 7.88 -12.96 -29.51
N ILE A 108 7.38 -12.02 -28.70
CA ILE A 108 6.10 -12.16 -28.00
C ILE A 108 5.01 -11.79 -29.00
N GLY A 109 4.59 -12.79 -29.78
CA GLY A 109 3.56 -12.66 -30.80
C GLY A 109 2.48 -13.71 -30.65
N GLU A 110 1.88 -13.82 -29.45
CA GLU A 110 0.58 -14.50 -29.34
C GLU A 110 -0.53 -13.45 -29.16
N PRO A 111 -1.59 -13.49 -29.99
CA PRO A 111 -2.75 -12.63 -29.82
C PRO A 111 -3.38 -12.92 -28.46
N THR A 112 -3.68 -11.86 -27.71
CA THR A 112 -4.38 -11.95 -26.43
C THR A 112 -5.64 -12.82 -26.62
N PRO A 113 -5.78 -13.96 -25.93
CA PRO A 113 -6.93 -14.83 -26.10
C PRO A 113 -8.24 -14.06 -25.85
N ALA A 114 -9.24 -14.32 -26.69
CA ALA A 114 -10.55 -13.69 -26.59
C ALA A 114 -11.12 -13.91 -25.17
N LEU A 115 -11.38 -12.80 -24.48
CA LEU A 115 -11.79 -12.78 -23.09
C LEU A 115 -13.24 -13.28 -22.99
N GLN A 116 -13.46 -14.39 -22.29
CA GLN A 116 -14.80 -14.87 -22.00
C GLN A 116 -15.43 -13.99 -20.89
N PRO A 117 -16.71 -13.59 -21.01
CA PRO A 117 -17.40 -12.86 -19.95
C PRO A 117 -17.44 -13.71 -18.68
N LEU A 118 -16.88 -13.17 -17.60
CA LEU A 118 -16.79 -13.89 -16.33
C LEU A 118 -18.15 -13.89 -15.61
N PRO A 119 -18.48 -14.97 -14.87
CA PRO A 119 -19.70 -15.02 -14.07
C PRO A 119 -19.71 -13.90 -13.03
N SER A 120 -20.86 -13.26 -12.84
CA SER A 120 -21.07 -12.19 -11.86
C SER A 120 -20.64 -12.62 -10.45
N SER A 121 -19.96 -11.71 -9.71
CA SER A 121 -19.49 -11.95 -8.35
C SER A 121 -20.63 -12.49 -7.44
N PRO A 122 -20.35 -13.44 -6.54
CA PRO A 122 -21.35 -13.91 -5.58
C PRO A 122 -21.97 -12.72 -4.83
N ARG A 123 -23.28 -12.51 -5.03
CA ARG A 123 -24.06 -11.52 -4.28
C ARG A 123 -24.02 -11.93 -2.81
N GLY A 124 -23.44 -11.14 -1.92
CA GLY A 124 -23.59 -11.46 -0.49
C GLY A 124 -22.69 -10.78 0.51
N TYR A 125 -21.56 -10.17 0.13
CA TYR A 125 -20.79 -9.38 1.09
C TYR A 125 -21.44 -8.01 1.23
N GLY A 126 -22.42 -7.93 2.15
CA GLY A 126 -23.13 -6.70 2.51
C GLY A 126 -22.12 -5.60 2.82
N ARG A 127 -22.41 -4.36 2.35
CA ARG A 127 -21.61 -3.13 2.50
C ARG A 127 -20.52 -3.26 3.58
N ALA A 128 -19.38 -3.87 3.23
CA ALA A 128 -18.26 -3.91 4.15
C ALA A 128 -17.90 -2.44 4.38
N THR A 129 -17.96 -1.99 5.62
CA THR A 129 -17.64 -0.62 5.97
C THR A 129 -16.22 -0.36 5.49
N LEU A 130 -16.07 0.47 4.46
CA LEU A 130 -14.76 0.82 3.93
C LEU A 130 -14.01 1.60 4.98
N PHE A 131 -12.85 1.12 5.41
CA PHE A 131 -12.11 1.76 6.48
C PHE A 131 -11.22 2.86 5.92
N SER A 132 -11.28 4.02 6.58
CA SER A 132 -10.42 5.15 6.32
C SER A 132 -9.10 4.95 7.05
N GLN A 133 -7.98 5.32 6.42
CA GLN A 133 -6.71 5.40 7.12
C GLN A 133 -6.66 6.57 8.12
N ARG A 134 -7.57 7.54 8.01
CA ARG A 134 -7.59 8.73 8.88
C ARG A 134 -8.16 8.38 10.25
N HIS A 135 -7.33 8.52 11.27
CA HIS A 135 -7.75 8.39 12.66
C HIS A 135 -6.80 9.18 13.56
N GLU A 136 -7.34 9.99 14.50
CA GLU A 136 -6.56 10.89 15.37
C GLU A 136 -5.53 10.16 16.23
N SER A 137 -5.83 8.92 16.62
CA SER A 137 -4.99 8.10 17.48
C SER A 137 -3.94 7.27 16.73
N LEU A 138 -3.80 7.49 15.42
CA LEU A 138 -2.67 7.02 14.63
C LEU A 138 -1.61 8.12 14.50
N PRO A 139 -0.32 7.74 14.34
CA PRO A 139 0.73 8.71 14.01
C PRO A 139 0.33 9.62 12.84
N ASN A 140 0.53 10.94 13.02
CA ASN A 140 0.18 11.98 12.05
C ASN A 140 -1.28 11.92 11.55
N GLY A 141 -2.21 11.43 12.37
CA GLY A 141 -3.61 11.24 11.99
C GLY A 141 -3.82 10.20 10.88
N GLY A 142 -2.88 9.25 10.74
CA GLY A 142 -2.95 8.17 9.76
C GLY A 142 -2.65 8.56 8.31
N GLN A 143 -1.97 9.69 8.09
CA GLN A 143 -1.63 10.18 6.73
C GLN A 143 -0.82 9.17 5.91
N MET A 144 0.00 8.36 6.56
CA MET A 144 0.90 7.42 5.92
C MET A 144 0.45 5.95 6.07
N TYR A 145 -0.82 5.73 6.44
CA TYR A 145 -1.39 4.40 6.74
C TYR A 145 -2.19 3.78 5.58
N CYS A 146 -2.00 4.23 4.33
CA CYS A 146 -2.71 3.67 3.18
C CYS A 146 -2.48 2.16 3.00
N GLY A 147 -1.25 1.67 3.23
CA GLY A 147 -0.91 0.25 3.16
C GLY A 147 -1.70 -0.61 4.15
N PRO A 148 -1.56 -0.37 5.47
CA PRO A 148 -2.33 -1.07 6.50
C PRO A 148 -3.85 -0.96 6.30
N ALA A 149 -4.37 0.22 5.95
CA ALA A 149 -5.80 0.41 5.74
C ALA A 149 -6.32 -0.38 4.52
N ALA A 150 -5.58 -0.38 3.40
CA ALA A 150 -5.92 -1.20 2.24
C ALA A 150 -5.86 -2.71 2.55
N ALA A 151 -4.95 -3.15 3.42
CA ALA A 151 -4.90 -4.54 3.88
C ALA A 151 -6.10 -4.91 4.76
N VAL A 152 -6.51 -4.03 5.69
CA VAL A 152 -7.73 -4.26 6.50
C VAL A 152 -8.97 -4.34 5.60
N ASN A 153 -9.08 -3.45 4.61
CA ASN A 153 -10.18 -3.49 3.64
C ASN A 153 -10.18 -4.81 2.83
N ALA A 154 -9.00 -5.27 2.38
CA ALA A 154 -8.85 -6.54 1.66
C ALA A 154 -9.22 -7.76 2.53
N LEU A 155 -8.78 -7.80 3.79
CA LEU A 155 -9.18 -8.84 4.74
C LEU A 155 -10.69 -8.81 5.03
N GLY A 156 -11.25 -7.59 5.08
CA GLY A 156 -12.69 -7.37 5.24
C GLY A 156 -13.51 -8.03 4.15
N TRP A 157 -13.04 -7.90 2.91
CA TRP A 157 -13.64 -8.54 1.75
C TRP A 157 -13.65 -10.08 1.86
N LEU A 158 -12.58 -10.67 2.40
CA LEU A 158 -12.46 -12.12 2.55
C LEU A 158 -13.32 -12.72 3.67
N GLY A 159 -14.14 -11.91 4.35
CA GLY A 159 -14.89 -12.33 5.53
C GLY A 159 -14.02 -12.77 6.70
N GLN A 160 -12.70 -12.57 6.61
CA GLN A 160 -11.73 -12.91 7.67
C GLN A 160 -11.72 -11.88 8.80
N THR A 161 -12.54 -10.86 8.65
CA THR A 161 -12.78 -9.85 9.67
C THR A 161 -14.06 -10.14 10.43
N ALA A 162 -14.48 -11.40 10.57
CA ALA A 162 -15.59 -11.76 11.44
C ALA A 162 -15.52 -11.14 12.87
N PRO A 163 -14.34 -10.79 13.44
CA PRO A 163 -14.27 -9.94 14.63
C PRO A 163 -14.27 -8.42 14.39
N LEU A 164 -14.05 -7.91 13.18
CA LEU A 164 -14.09 -6.47 12.90
C LEU A 164 -15.52 -5.94 12.70
N ARG A 165 -16.35 -6.06 13.74
CA ARG A 165 -17.77 -5.68 13.69
C ARG A 165 -18.02 -4.21 14.05
N ASN A 166 -17.01 -3.48 14.51
CA ASN A 166 -17.16 -2.10 14.97
C ASN A 166 -15.89 -1.25 14.76
N ASP A 167 -15.98 0.04 15.08
CA ASP A 167 -14.89 0.95 14.76
C ASP A 167 -13.58 0.67 15.52
N THR A 168 -13.71 0.22 16.78
CA THR A 168 -12.56 -0.09 17.62
C THR A 168 -11.74 -1.27 17.10
N THR A 169 -12.41 -2.24 16.50
CA THR A 169 -11.75 -3.46 16.01
C THR A 169 -10.92 -3.22 14.75
N TRP A 170 -11.38 -2.42 13.78
CA TRP A 170 -10.57 -2.13 12.59
C TRP A 170 -9.37 -1.26 12.91
N LEU A 171 -9.51 -0.31 13.83
CA LEU A 171 -8.40 0.53 14.26
C LEU A 171 -7.31 -0.32 14.92
N ALA A 172 -7.71 -1.30 15.75
CA ALA A 172 -6.78 -2.25 16.34
C ALA A 172 -6.05 -3.07 15.26
N ALA A 173 -6.79 -3.63 14.29
CA ALA A 173 -6.20 -4.39 13.19
C ALA A 173 -5.25 -3.54 12.33
N MET A 174 -5.63 -2.30 12.02
CA MET A 174 -4.80 -1.37 11.24
C MET A 174 -3.52 -0.96 12.00
N ARG A 175 -3.60 -0.77 13.32
CA ARG A 175 -2.41 -0.52 14.16
C ARG A 175 -1.48 -1.73 14.19
N GLU A 176 -2.04 -2.92 14.34
CA GLU A 176 -1.29 -4.17 14.36
C GLU A 176 -0.63 -4.42 13.00
N LEU A 177 -1.37 -4.31 11.90
CA LEU A 177 -0.82 -4.38 10.54
C LEU A 177 0.23 -3.30 10.29
N GLY A 178 0.02 -2.07 10.75
CA GLY A 178 1.04 -1.01 10.67
C GLY A 178 2.33 -1.36 11.40
N ALA A 179 2.23 -1.99 12.57
CA ALA A 179 3.40 -2.52 13.27
C ALA A 179 4.03 -3.72 12.53
N CYS A 180 3.22 -4.62 11.97
CA CYS A 180 3.70 -5.75 11.19
C CYS A 180 4.42 -5.29 9.90
N MET A 181 3.94 -4.23 9.27
CA MET A 181 4.51 -3.66 8.05
C MET A 181 5.63 -2.66 8.31
N ASN A 182 5.95 -2.37 9.59
CA ASN A 182 6.87 -1.29 9.94
C ASN A 182 6.52 0.04 9.24
N THR A 183 5.22 0.39 9.21
CA THR A 183 4.74 1.64 8.59
C THR A 183 5.42 2.83 9.21
N ASP A 184 6.13 3.59 8.38
CA ASP A 184 6.79 4.82 8.80
C ASP A 184 5.76 5.98 8.79
N PRO A 185 5.68 6.79 9.87
CA PRO A 185 4.69 7.87 9.96
C PRO A 185 4.94 9.03 8.99
N VAL A 186 6.09 9.06 8.32
CA VAL A 186 6.52 10.09 7.36
C VAL A 186 6.62 9.53 5.94
N GLN A 187 7.16 8.32 5.77
CA GLN A 187 7.42 7.70 4.45
C GLN A 187 6.34 6.67 4.05
N GLY A 188 5.53 6.20 5.00
CA GLY A 188 4.51 5.18 4.77
C GLY A 188 5.06 3.77 4.69
N THR A 189 4.49 2.96 3.80
CA THR A 189 4.78 1.53 3.69
C THR A 189 5.24 1.21 2.27
N THR A 190 6.47 0.72 2.15
CA THR A 190 7.02 0.21 0.89
C THR A 190 6.39 -1.14 0.50
N PRO A 191 6.46 -1.56 -0.78
CA PRO A 191 5.97 -2.89 -1.20
C PRO A 191 6.59 -4.07 -0.44
N ALA A 192 7.90 -4.06 -0.20
CA ALA A 192 8.57 -5.11 0.58
C ALA A 192 8.01 -5.19 2.01
N GLN A 193 7.93 -4.05 2.69
CA GLN A 193 7.34 -3.92 4.03
C GLN A 193 5.89 -4.39 4.10
N LEU A 194 5.08 -4.04 3.10
CA LEU A 194 3.69 -4.46 3.03
C LEU A 194 3.58 -5.98 2.94
N LEU A 195 4.35 -6.60 2.05
CA LEU A 195 4.31 -8.05 1.82
C LEU A 195 4.84 -8.84 3.03
N ASP A 196 6.00 -8.45 3.57
CA ASP A 196 6.57 -9.07 4.78
C ASP A 196 5.62 -8.94 5.99
N GLY A 197 5.05 -7.74 6.17
CA GLY A 197 4.14 -7.47 7.26
C GLY A 197 2.81 -8.21 7.13
N LEU A 198 2.27 -8.30 5.91
CA LEU A 198 1.06 -9.05 5.64
C LEU A 198 1.29 -10.56 5.85
N GLU A 199 2.41 -11.12 5.38
CA GLU A 199 2.76 -12.52 5.62
C GLU A 199 2.82 -12.82 7.12
N ARG A 200 3.51 -11.98 7.89
CA ARG A 200 3.60 -12.10 9.35
C ARG A 200 2.23 -12.06 10.00
N TYR A 201 1.42 -11.05 9.68
CA TYR A 201 0.09 -10.89 10.24
C TYR A 201 -0.82 -12.10 9.90
N LEU A 202 -0.76 -12.59 8.66
CA LEU A 202 -1.55 -13.74 8.24
C LEU A 202 -1.16 -15.03 8.96
N ARG A 203 0.14 -15.28 9.13
CA ARG A 203 0.63 -16.46 9.87
C ARG A 203 0.25 -16.44 11.35
N GLU A 204 0.21 -15.25 11.97
CA GLU A 204 -0.13 -15.10 13.38
C GLU A 204 -1.63 -15.17 13.66
N LYS A 205 -2.46 -14.68 12.74
CA LYS A 205 -3.92 -14.52 12.95
C LYS A 205 -4.77 -15.55 12.21
N PHE A 206 -4.25 -16.08 11.11
CA PHE A 206 -5.01 -16.92 10.18
C PHE A 206 -4.25 -18.19 9.84
N SER A 207 -4.67 -18.83 8.75
CA SER A 207 -4.16 -20.12 8.31
C SER A 207 -2.68 -20.05 7.92
N PRO A 208 -1.87 -21.07 8.26
CA PRO A 208 -0.51 -21.20 7.72
C PRO A 208 -0.49 -21.41 6.20
N MET A 209 -1.65 -21.68 5.58
CA MET A 209 -1.80 -21.84 4.14
C MET A 209 -2.01 -20.54 3.38
N ALA A 210 -2.02 -19.38 4.06
CA ALA A 210 -2.14 -18.11 3.39
C ALA A 210 -0.99 -17.90 2.39
N ARG A 211 -1.33 -17.48 1.17
CA ARG A 211 -0.41 -17.17 0.08
C ARG A 211 -0.54 -15.70 -0.27
N ILE A 212 0.62 -15.09 -0.53
CA ILE A 212 0.71 -13.71 -0.99
C ILE A 212 1.59 -13.73 -2.24
N SER A 213 1.11 -13.10 -3.31
CA SER A 213 1.91 -12.86 -4.49
C SER A 213 1.88 -11.40 -4.93
N TYR A 214 2.91 -11.02 -5.66
CA TYR A 214 3.14 -9.67 -6.14
C TYR A 214 3.48 -9.68 -7.62
N LEU A 215 2.78 -8.83 -8.37
CA LEU A 215 3.00 -8.54 -9.77
C LEU A 215 3.29 -7.05 -9.92
N GLY A 216 4.47 -6.68 -10.39
CA GLY A 216 4.79 -5.26 -10.56
C GLY A 216 6.26 -4.94 -10.76
N CYS A 217 6.56 -3.64 -10.80
CA CYS A 217 7.91 -3.14 -11.10
C CYS A 217 8.75 -2.81 -9.85
N ARG A 218 8.17 -2.93 -8.66
CA ARG A 218 8.83 -2.54 -7.41
C ARG A 218 9.71 -3.67 -6.89
N GLU A 219 10.71 -3.28 -6.11
CA GLU A 219 11.54 -4.26 -5.44
C GLU A 219 10.80 -4.92 -4.27
N VAL A 220 10.69 -6.24 -4.33
CA VAL A 220 10.08 -7.07 -3.29
C VAL A 220 10.92 -8.33 -3.08
N PRO A 221 10.84 -9.00 -1.92
CA PRO A 221 11.48 -10.29 -1.73
C PRO A 221 11.05 -11.31 -2.81
N GLY A 222 12.01 -12.08 -3.34
CA GLY A 222 11.78 -12.99 -4.47
C GLY A 222 10.64 -13.99 -4.26
N ARG A 223 10.40 -14.41 -3.01
CA ARG A 223 9.33 -15.35 -2.64
C ARG A 223 7.90 -14.84 -2.90
N PHE A 224 7.72 -13.54 -3.08
CA PHE A 224 6.43 -12.94 -3.44
C PHE A 224 6.33 -12.63 -4.93
N SER A 225 7.44 -12.59 -5.67
CA SER A 225 7.47 -12.06 -7.03
C SER A 225 6.97 -13.11 -8.04
N GLU A 226 5.79 -12.89 -8.61
CA GLU A 226 5.21 -13.78 -9.65
C GLU A 226 5.31 -13.22 -11.08
N GLY A 227 5.87 -12.02 -11.25
CA GLY A 227 6.05 -11.40 -12.55
C GLY A 227 6.02 -9.88 -12.50
N MET A 228 6.20 -9.24 -13.67
CA MET A 228 6.23 -7.77 -13.75
C MET A 228 4.89 -7.14 -14.10
N ARG A 229 4.03 -7.83 -14.85
CA ARG A 229 2.85 -7.23 -15.48
C ARG A 229 1.58 -7.70 -14.80
N PRO A 230 0.79 -6.80 -14.18
CA PRO A 230 -0.51 -7.18 -13.69
C PRO A 230 -1.44 -7.50 -14.87
N GLN A 231 -2.31 -8.49 -14.72
CA GLN A 231 -3.39 -8.81 -15.66
C GLN A 231 -4.74 -8.48 -14.98
N LEU A 232 -5.08 -7.20 -14.91
CA LEU A 232 -6.18 -6.71 -14.08
C LEU A 232 -7.54 -7.31 -14.43
N TRP A 233 -7.81 -7.59 -15.72
CA TRP A 233 -9.10 -8.14 -16.16
C TRP A 233 -9.37 -9.56 -15.63
N ASN A 234 -8.33 -10.30 -15.22
CA ASN A 234 -8.45 -11.60 -14.56
C ASN A 234 -8.37 -11.50 -13.03
N MET A 235 -8.11 -10.31 -12.49
CA MET A 235 -7.97 -10.07 -11.07
C MET A 235 -9.30 -9.60 -10.50
N ARG A 236 -9.96 -10.49 -9.77
CA ARG A 236 -11.12 -10.15 -8.97
C ARG A 236 -10.83 -10.51 -7.53
N SER A 237 -11.28 -9.67 -6.62
CA SER A 237 -11.42 -10.11 -5.24
C SER A 237 -12.55 -11.14 -5.22
N SER A 238 -12.19 -12.41 -5.09
CA SER A 238 -13.14 -13.52 -4.98
C SER A 238 -13.51 -13.73 -3.50
N GLY A 239 -14.42 -14.65 -3.20
CA GLY A 239 -14.68 -15.03 -1.81
C GLY A 239 -13.47 -15.65 -1.10
N ARG A 240 -12.36 -15.90 -1.81
CA ARG A 240 -11.13 -16.53 -1.32
C ARG A 240 -9.89 -15.67 -1.51
N GLU A 241 -9.90 -14.80 -2.51
CA GLU A 241 -8.79 -13.93 -2.86
C GLU A 241 -9.16 -12.46 -2.67
N ALA A 242 -8.26 -11.66 -2.14
CA ALA A 242 -8.38 -10.22 -2.16
C ALA A 242 -7.18 -9.61 -2.86
N VAL A 243 -7.45 -8.51 -3.57
CA VAL A 243 -6.45 -7.83 -4.38
C VAL A 243 -6.22 -6.43 -3.83
N MET A 244 -4.95 -6.06 -3.66
CA MET A 244 -4.52 -4.70 -3.35
C MET A 244 -3.68 -4.17 -4.50
N VAL A 245 -3.76 -2.88 -4.80
CA VAL A 245 -3.00 -2.26 -5.87
C VAL A 245 -2.15 -1.12 -5.33
N ASN A 246 -0.93 -1.02 -5.84
CA ASN A 246 -0.07 0.15 -5.69
C ASN A 246 -0.33 1.08 -6.88
N ILE A 247 -0.83 2.27 -6.60
CA ILE A 247 -0.92 3.35 -7.57
C ILE A 247 0.33 4.21 -7.38
N GLY A 248 1.24 4.16 -8.34
CA GLY A 248 2.32 5.11 -8.43
C GLY A 248 1.82 6.42 -9.04
N TRP A 249 2.22 7.54 -8.45
CA TRP A 249 2.00 8.87 -9.00
C TRP A 249 3.20 9.27 -9.84
N TYR A 250 2.99 9.60 -11.11
CA TYR A 250 4.07 9.84 -12.06
C TYR A 250 3.96 11.22 -12.70
N LYS A 251 5.12 11.86 -12.86
CA LYS A 251 5.33 13.00 -13.76
C LYS A 251 5.97 12.48 -15.05
N ARG A 252 5.43 12.83 -16.20
CA ARG A 252 6.04 12.51 -17.49
C ARG A 252 7.13 13.55 -17.77
N ILE A 253 8.33 13.09 -18.10
CA ILE A 253 9.41 13.99 -18.52
C ILE A 253 9.10 14.47 -19.95
N GLU A 254 8.97 15.78 -20.12
CA GLU A 254 8.63 16.42 -21.38
C GLU A 254 9.57 15.99 -22.52
N GLY A 255 9.00 15.76 -23.70
CA GLY A 255 9.75 15.28 -24.87
C GLY A 255 10.23 13.82 -24.79
N THR A 256 9.88 13.08 -23.74
CA THR A 256 10.29 11.68 -23.57
C THR A 256 9.12 10.72 -23.28
N SER A 257 9.40 9.41 -23.30
CA SER A 257 8.49 8.36 -22.81
C SER A 257 8.84 7.91 -21.39
N ILE A 258 9.53 8.75 -20.61
CA ILE A 258 9.91 8.45 -19.22
C ILE A 258 8.85 8.99 -18.26
N TYR A 259 8.40 8.12 -17.37
CA TYR A 259 7.53 8.43 -16.24
C TYR A 259 8.37 8.40 -14.96
N GLN A 260 8.53 9.55 -14.30
CA GLN A 260 9.25 9.68 -13.04
C GLN A 260 8.26 9.63 -11.87
N ARG A 261 8.45 8.66 -10.97
CA ARG A 261 7.59 8.48 -9.80
C ARG A 261 7.83 9.59 -8.79
N VAL A 262 6.75 10.22 -8.36
CA VAL A 262 6.73 11.30 -7.36
C VAL A 262 5.96 10.94 -6.09
N GLY A 263 5.29 9.78 -6.06
CA GLY A 263 4.58 9.29 -4.88
C GLY A 263 3.95 7.93 -5.11
N GLY A 264 3.27 7.42 -4.08
CA GLY A 264 2.52 6.16 -4.16
C GLY A 264 1.26 6.21 -3.31
N HIS A 265 0.35 5.27 -3.57
CA HIS A 265 -0.85 5.07 -2.79
C HIS A 265 -1.29 3.61 -2.84
N TRP A 266 -1.64 3.04 -1.69
CA TRP A 266 -2.17 1.69 -1.60
C TRP A 266 -3.69 1.75 -1.49
N VAL A 267 -4.37 0.97 -2.33
CA VAL A 267 -5.83 0.81 -2.30
C VAL A 267 -6.20 -0.66 -2.48
N SER A 268 -7.43 -1.02 -2.12
CA SER A 268 -7.96 -2.37 -2.38
C SER A 268 -8.74 -2.37 -3.68
N LEU A 269 -8.61 -3.43 -4.47
CA LEU A 269 -9.39 -3.63 -5.70
C LEU A 269 -10.64 -4.43 -5.35
N LYS A 270 -11.81 -3.83 -5.53
CA LYS A 270 -13.10 -4.50 -5.34
C LYS A 270 -13.47 -5.34 -6.56
N GLU A 271 -13.35 -4.73 -7.74
CA GLU A 271 -13.85 -5.29 -8.99
C GLU A 271 -13.03 -4.77 -10.16
N ALA A 272 -12.80 -5.62 -11.17
CA ALA A 272 -12.29 -5.24 -12.48
C ALA A 272 -13.17 -5.92 -13.54
N THR A 273 -13.72 -5.15 -14.46
CA THR A 273 -14.64 -5.62 -15.50
C THR A 273 -14.32 -4.99 -16.84
N LEU A 274 -14.58 -5.70 -17.93
CA LEU A 274 -14.53 -5.13 -19.27
C LEU A 274 -15.84 -4.38 -19.54
N THR A 275 -15.75 -3.19 -20.13
CA THR A 275 -16.91 -2.45 -20.62
C THR A 275 -17.35 -2.98 -21.99
N SER A 276 -18.51 -2.54 -22.47
CA SER A 276 -19.00 -2.83 -23.83
C SER A 276 -18.04 -2.35 -24.93
N GLU A 277 -17.24 -1.32 -24.61
CA GLU A 277 -16.26 -0.70 -25.51
C GLU A 277 -14.90 -1.41 -25.46
N GLY A 278 -14.73 -2.42 -24.61
CA GLY A 278 -13.48 -3.16 -24.44
C GLY A 278 -12.48 -2.53 -23.46
N ASP A 279 -12.87 -1.44 -22.79
CA ASP A 279 -12.07 -0.82 -21.74
C ASP A 279 -12.13 -1.62 -20.43
N VAL A 280 -11.12 -1.47 -19.56
CA VAL A 280 -11.13 -2.09 -18.23
C VAL A 280 -11.62 -1.07 -17.20
N LEU A 281 -12.83 -1.29 -16.66
CA LEU A 281 -13.37 -0.57 -15.51
C LEU A 281 -12.88 -1.22 -14.23
N VAL A 282 -12.28 -0.44 -13.34
CA VAL A 282 -11.92 -0.89 -12.00
C VAL A 282 -12.70 -0.12 -10.93
N VAL A 283 -13.04 -0.83 -9.86
CA VAL A 283 -13.65 -0.28 -8.66
C VAL A 283 -12.66 -0.41 -7.52
N LEU A 284 -12.14 0.73 -7.05
CA LEU A 284 -11.10 0.83 -6.04
C LEU A 284 -11.68 1.31 -4.71
N HIS A 285 -11.27 0.69 -3.61
CA HIS A 285 -11.53 1.15 -2.26
C HIS A 285 -10.34 1.96 -1.76
N ASP A 286 -10.50 3.28 -1.78
CA ASP A 286 -9.47 4.23 -1.40
C ASP A 286 -9.57 4.53 0.11
N PRO A 287 -8.56 4.14 0.92
CA PRO A 287 -8.57 4.40 2.35
C PRO A 287 -8.36 5.89 2.68
N TYR A 288 -7.97 6.72 1.71
CA TYR A 288 -7.78 8.16 1.83
C TYR A 288 -8.76 8.92 0.93
N PRO A 289 -10.06 8.98 1.29
CA PRO A 289 -11.07 9.62 0.45
C PRO A 289 -10.81 11.12 0.37
N ARG A 290 -10.09 11.58 -0.65
CA ARG A 290 -9.82 13.02 -0.89
C ARG A 290 -11.09 13.79 -1.22
N ASN A 291 -12.05 13.11 -1.85
CA ASN A 291 -13.27 13.70 -2.40
C ASN A 291 -14.53 13.16 -1.69
N GLY A 292 -14.43 12.74 -0.43
CA GLY A 292 -15.56 12.27 0.38
C GLY A 292 -16.11 10.88 0.03
N GLY A 293 -15.82 10.34 -1.16
CA GLY A 293 -16.11 8.96 -1.55
C GLY A 293 -14.97 7.99 -1.21
N ARG A 294 -15.29 6.84 -0.63
CA ARG A 294 -14.34 5.75 -0.32
C ARG A 294 -14.25 4.70 -1.45
N GLU A 295 -15.14 4.76 -2.42
CA GLU A 295 -15.16 3.90 -3.61
C GLU A 295 -14.98 4.77 -4.86
N HIS A 296 -14.00 4.43 -5.69
CA HIS A 296 -13.73 5.11 -6.96
C HIS A 296 -13.91 4.15 -8.13
N ARG A 297 -14.68 4.59 -9.12
CA ARG A 297 -14.86 3.90 -10.40
C ARG A 297 -14.07 4.64 -11.47
N THR A 298 -13.12 3.96 -12.08
CA THR A 298 -12.22 4.56 -13.09
C THR A 298 -11.95 3.57 -14.20
N ILE A 299 -11.81 4.05 -15.43
CA ILE A 299 -11.27 3.22 -16.50
C ILE A 299 -9.75 3.25 -16.37
N VAL A 300 -9.14 2.13 -16.72
CA VAL A 300 -7.70 2.00 -16.81
C VAL A 300 -7.31 1.61 -18.23
N THR A 301 -6.32 2.31 -18.78
CA THR A 301 -5.85 2.11 -20.15
C THR A 301 -4.46 1.48 -20.12
N PRO A 302 -4.22 0.39 -20.85
CA PRO A 302 -2.88 -0.19 -20.94
C PRO A 302 -1.93 0.81 -21.59
N LEU A 303 -0.74 0.96 -21.02
CA LEU A 303 0.34 1.74 -21.60
C LEU A 303 0.97 0.95 -22.75
N ALA A 304 1.06 1.58 -23.92
CA ALA A 304 1.66 0.99 -25.12
C ALA A 304 3.20 0.96 -25.05
N ASP A 305 3.80 1.98 -24.44
CA ASP A 305 5.25 2.17 -24.36
C ASP A 305 5.68 2.95 -23.10
N GLY A 306 6.98 3.25 -23.04
CA GLY A 306 7.60 4.11 -22.03
C GLY A 306 8.38 3.38 -20.94
N THR A 307 8.91 4.13 -20.00
CA THR A 307 9.77 3.64 -18.92
C THR A 307 9.38 4.28 -17.60
N LEU A 308 9.07 3.45 -16.60
CA LEU A 308 8.86 3.85 -15.21
C LEU A 308 10.21 3.96 -14.50
N THR A 309 10.43 5.06 -13.79
CA THR A 309 11.66 5.36 -13.05
C THR A 309 11.38 6.05 -11.71
N GLY A 310 12.35 6.10 -10.81
CA GLY A 310 12.28 6.86 -9.56
C GLY A 310 11.68 6.10 -8.37
N GLY A 311 12.11 6.49 -7.16
CA GLY A 311 11.85 5.72 -5.93
C GLY A 311 12.40 4.28 -6.03
N ASP A 312 11.83 3.35 -5.26
CA ASP A 312 12.19 1.91 -5.27
C ASP A 312 11.66 1.11 -6.49
N VAL A 313 11.60 1.73 -7.68
CA VAL A 313 11.40 0.95 -8.93
C VAL A 313 12.70 0.18 -9.17
N ARG A 314 12.62 -1.11 -9.52
CA ARG A 314 13.79 -1.92 -9.87
C ARG A 314 14.44 -1.38 -11.15
N GLY A 315 15.36 -0.42 -10.99
CA GLY A 315 16.03 0.23 -12.11
C GLY A 315 15.04 0.90 -13.08
N ARG A 316 15.19 0.59 -14.37
CA ARG A 316 14.30 1.05 -15.45
C ARG A 316 13.28 -0.05 -15.76
N CYS A 317 12.01 0.18 -15.44
CA CYS A 317 10.95 -0.76 -15.78
C CYS A 317 10.20 -0.31 -17.04
N MET A 318 10.00 -1.22 -17.99
CA MET A 318 9.19 -0.90 -19.19
C MET A 318 7.73 -0.70 -18.79
N ALA A 319 7.17 0.47 -19.11
CA ALA A 319 5.80 0.83 -18.77
C ALA A 319 4.76 0.04 -19.60
N ARG A 320 5.18 -0.56 -20.73
CA ARG A 320 4.31 -1.37 -21.59
C ARG A 320 3.62 -2.50 -20.81
N GLY A 321 2.29 -2.50 -20.86
CA GLY A 321 1.44 -3.50 -20.18
C GLY A 321 1.08 -3.18 -18.73
N PHE A 322 1.56 -2.06 -18.18
CA PHE A 322 0.98 -1.46 -16.98
C PHE A 322 -0.25 -0.62 -17.35
N PHE A 323 -1.03 -0.23 -16.36
CA PHE A 323 -2.30 0.47 -16.60
C PHE A 323 -2.28 1.88 -16.03
N LYS A 324 -2.58 2.86 -16.87
CA LYS A 324 -2.78 4.25 -16.49
C LYS A 324 -4.23 4.45 -16.05
N LEU A 325 -4.45 5.11 -14.92
CA LEU A 325 -5.78 5.53 -14.48
C LEU A 325 -6.21 6.77 -15.28
N ASP A 326 -7.50 6.85 -15.62
CA ASP A 326 -8.08 8.06 -16.20
C ASP A 326 -8.31 9.17 -15.15
N ASP A 327 -8.82 10.32 -15.59
CA ASP A 327 -9.00 11.50 -14.74
C ASP A 327 -10.18 11.40 -13.74
N ARG A 328 -10.96 10.31 -13.72
CA ARG A 328 -11.97 10.07 -12.68
C ARG A 328 -11.34 9.68 -11.35
N TYR A 329 -10.13 9.14 -11.35
CA TYR A 329 -9.40 8.83 -10.13
C TYR A 329 -8.62 10.05 -9.63
N PRO A 330 -8.80 10.50 -8.37
CA PRO A 330 -8.17 11.73 -7.87
C PRO A 330 -6.63 11.65 -7.85
N ARG A 331 -6.00 12.54 -8.61
CA ARG A 331 -4.52 12.64 -8.72
C ARG A 331 -3.94 13.62 -7.69
N ILE A 332 -2.66 13.45 -7.33
CA ILE A 332 -1.92 14.49 -6.57
C ILE A 332 -1.52 15.64 -7.49
N THR A 333 -1.46 16.86 -6.97
CA THR A 333 -1.14 18.08 -7.77
C THR A 333 0.21 18.03 -8.48
N LYS A 334 1.19 17.30 -7.95
CA LYS A 334 2.55 17.18 -8.51
C LYS A 334 2.73 16.08 -9.56
N ALA A 335 1.66 15.37 -9.93
CA ALA A 335 1.72 14.26 -10.87
C ALA A 335 0.86 14.54 -12.11
N ASP A 336 1.28 13.98 -13.24
CA ASP A 336 0.57 14.04 -14.52
C ASP A 336 -0.35 12.84 -14.71
N CYS A 337 -0.07 11.70 -14.05
CA CYS A 337 -0.94 10.53 -14.07
C CYS A 337 -0.78 9.63 -12.84
N GLY A 338 -1.76 8.75 -12.63
CA GLY A 338 -1.63 7.57 -11.80
C GLY A 338 -1.40 6.34 -12.67
N ILE A 339 -0.53 5.44 -12.25
CA ILE A 339 -0.26 4.15 -12.92
C ILE A 339 -0.35 3.05 -11.85
N ILE A 340 -1.10 1.99 -12.13
CA ILE A 340 -1.08 0.77 -11.31
C ILE A 340 0.25 0.09 -11.58
N ASP A 341 1.24 0.28 -10.69
CA ASP A 341 2.63 -0.17 -10.87
C ASP A 341 2.99 -1.40 -10.00
N GLY A 342 2.02 -1.86 -9.21
CA GLY A 342 2.09 -3.10 -8.45
C GLY A 342 0.72 -3.63 -8.07
N VAL A 343 0.60 -4.94 -7.98
CA VAL A 343 -0.60 -5.64 -7.51
C VAL A 343 -0.17 -6.72 -6.53
N VAL A 344 -0.88 -6.79 -5.41
CA VAL A 344 -0.74 -7.84 -4.39
C VAL A 344 -2.00 -8.70 -4.46
N ILE A 345 -1.81 -10.00 -4.59
CA ILE A 345 -2.90 -10.99 -4.51
C ILE A 345 -2.71 -11.75 -3.20
N MET A 346 -3.77 -11.80 -2.40
CA MET A 346 -3.80 -12.50 -1.12
C MET A 346 -4.85 -13.61 -1.19
N ASP A 347 -4.43 -14.86 -1.03
CA ASP A 347 -5.31 -16.02 -0.85
C ASP A 347 -5.11 -16.55 0.56
N ILE A 348 -6.19 -16.65 1.33
CA ILE A 348 -6.16 -17.13 2.72
C ILE A 348 -6.28 -18.66 2.84
N GLY A 349 -6.44 -19.36 1.72
CA GLY A 349 -6.71 -20.79 1.67
C GLY A 349 -8.13 -21.14 2.15
N THR A 350 -8.58 -22.37 1.90
CA THR A 350 -9.80 -22.88 2.55
C THR A 350 -9.50 -23.14 4.01
N ASN A 351 -10.17 -22.44 4.92
CA ASN A 351 -10.17 -22.84 6.32
C ASN A 351 -10.98 -24.15 6.43
N PRO A 352 -10.37 -25.30 6.76
CA PRO A 352 -11.07 -26.59 6.75
C PRO A 352 -12.29 -26.62 7.68
N THR A 353 -12.33 -25.75 8.70
CA THR A 353 -13.43 -25.62 9.66
C THR A 353 -14.69 -24.97 9.07
N ASN A 354 -14.59 -24.08 8.08
CA ASN A 354 -15.75 -23.47 7.43
C ASN A 354 -16.46 -24.41 6.45
N THR A 355 -15.74 -25.38 5.89
CA THR A 355 -16.32 -26.40 5.01
C THR A 355 -17.32 -27.29 5.78
N ALA A 356 -17.05 -27.55 7.07
CA ALA A 356 -17.92 -28.37 7.91
C ALA A 356 -19.22 -27.65 8.32
N GLN A 357 -19.18 -26.35 8.63
CA GLN A 357 -20.38 -25.59 9.03
C GLN A 357 -21.32 -25.27 7.86
N GLY A 358 -20.78 -25.01 6.66
CA GLY A 358 -21.62 -24.76 5.47
C GLY A 358 -22.35 -26.00 4.95
N GLN A 359 -21.75 -27.19 5.09
CA GLN A 359 -22.38 -28.46 4.67
C GLN A 359 -23.46 -28.95 5.66
N GLY A 360 -23.34 -28.61 6.95
CA GLY A 360 -24.36 -28.95 7.96
C GLY A 360 -25.67 -28.19 7.77
N ALA A 361 -25.61 -26.90 7.45
CA ALA A 361 -26.81 -26.07 7.26
C ALA A 361 -27.63 -26.47 6.02
N ASN A 362 -26.96 -26.92 4.96
CA ASN A 362 -27.65 -27.30 3.71
C ASN A 362 -28.30 -28.69 3.76
N ARG A 363 -27.85 -29.59 4.66
CA ARG A 363 -28.52 -30.89 4.91
C ARG A 363 -29.82 -30.77 5.71
N GLN A 364 -29.95 -29.76 6.58
CA GLN A 364 -31.21 -29.54 7.31
C GLN A 364 -32.29 -28.87 6.46
N ALA A 365 -31.94 -28.14 5.40
CA ALA A 365 -32.90 -27.52 4.49
C ALA A 365 -33.49 -28.49 3.45
N SER A 366 -32.87 -29.66 3.25
CA SER A 366 -33.30 -30.67 2.27
C SER A 366 -34.05 -31.86 2.89
N ALA A 367 -34.33 -31.80 4.20
CA ALA A 367 -35.08 -32.82 4.95
C ALA A 367 -36.45 -32.32 5.45
N ARG A 368 -37.02 -31.30 4.81
CA ARG A 368 -38.37 -30.78 5.10
C ARG A 368 -39.21 -30.69 3.84
#